data_AF-A0A7C4KTT6-F1
#
_entry.id   AF-A0A7C4KTT6-F1
#
_cell.length_a   1.000
_cell.length_b   1.000
_cell.length_c   1.000
_cell.angle_alpha   90.00
_cell.angle_beta   90.00
_cell.angle_gamma   90.00
#
_symmetry.space_group_name_H-M   'P 1'
#
loop_
_entity.id
_entity.type
_entity.pdbx_description
1 polymer ?
#
loop_
_entity_poly.entity_id
_entity_poly.type
_entity_poly.pdbx_seq_one_letter_code
_entity_poly.pdbx_strand_id
1 'polypeptide(L)'
;MFLLLELAKVAQLQSVGAHGKPRGVAAGASGRPDIALTGKAGFVKPGSAARPSLQPDRSRVDCARRRPGGFVHETSIIEELLEVVRRTAEENGLVRVTGLVVRAGEMRAVVPELMREAFAVMSRDTVAEGAALEIELVPLKARCRACQRVVRVQQFAFFCPRCGQALSEIVSGKELDLVQVTGDKGDSP
;
A
#
# COMPACT_ATOMS: atom_id res chain seq x y z
N MET A 1 7.46 -4.90 38.03
CA MET A 1 7.88 -6.21 37.48
C MET A 1 7.21 -6.47 36.12
N PHE A 2 7.25 -5.49 35.21
CA PHE A 2 6.62 -5.53 33.88
C PHE A 2 7.47 -4.75 32.84
N LEU A 3 8.76 -4.54 33.11
CA LEU A 3 9.62 -3.64 32.32
C LEU A 3 10.89 -4.31 31.76
N LEU A 4 10.92 -5.64 31.61
CA LEU A 4 12.15 -6.36 31.20
C LEU A 4 11.98 -7.37 30.07
N LEU A 5 10.91 -7.32 29.26
CA LEU A 5 10.69 -8.32 28.20
C LEU A 5 10.63 -7.83 26.74
N GLU A 6 10.86 -6.54 26.46
CA GLU A 6 10.85 -6.04 25.06
C GLU A 6 12.25 -5.95 24.42
N LEU A 7 13.34 -6.16 25.17
CA LEU A 7 14.71 -6.01 24.66
C LEU A 7 15.29 -7.25 23.95
N ALA A 8 14.56 -8.35 23.85
CA ALA A 8 15.09 -9.63 23.34
C ALA A 8 14.82 -9.90 21.85
N LYS A 9 14.21 -8.98 21.09
CA LYS A 9 13.88 -9.22 19.66
C LYS A 9 14.79 -8.53 18.64
N VAL A 10 15.68 -7.64 19.07
CA VAL A 10 16.57 -6.88 18.17
C VAL A 10 17.83 -7.67 17.77
N ALA A 11 18.12 -8.77 18.45
CA ALA A 11 19.42 -9.43 18.32
C ALA A 11 19.31 -10.85 17.73
N GLN A 12 18.86 -11.03 16.49
CA GLN A 12 19.33 -12.12 15.60
C GLN A 12 18.98 -11.83 14.13
N LEU A 13 20.02 -11.71 13.31
CA LEU A 13 20.17 -12.20 11.92
C LEU A 13 20.91 -11.21 11.01
N GLN A 14 22.21 -11.07 11.30
CA GLN A 14 23.20 -10.73 10.29
C GLN A 14 23.50 -11.99 9.46
N SER A 15 23.24 -11.96 8.15
CA SER A 15 23.98 -12.75 7.18
C SER A 15 23.84 -12.14 5.78
N VAL A 16 24.99 -11.74 5.25
CA VAL A 16 25.23 -11.16 3.93
C VAL A 16 25.17 -12.25 2.86
N GLY A 17 24.62 -11.98 1.66
CA GLY A 17 24.56 -12.98 0.59
C GLY A 17 24.14 -12.50 -0.80
N ALA A 18 25.12 -12.00 -1.54
CA ALA A 18 25.37 -12.16 -2.99
C ALA A 18 24.25 -12.19 -4.06
N HIS A 19 24.43 -11.30 -5.04
CA HIS A 19 24.11 -11.36 -6.47
C HIS A 19 23.53 -12.65 -7.09
N GLY A 20 22.50 -12.46 -7.92
CA GLY A 20 22.12 -13.38 -8.99
C GLY A 20 21.11 -12.79 -9.98
N LYS A 21 21.59 -12.24 -11.11
CA LYS A 21 20.80 -11.99 -12.34
C LYS A 21 20.60 -13.35 -13.04
N PRO A 22 19.46 -13.63 -13.70
CA PRO A 22 19.44 -13.50 -15.18
C PRO A 22 18.07 -13.18 -15.83
N ARG A 23 18.16 -12.60 -17.04
CA ARG A 23 17.41 -12.86 -18.31
C ARG A 23 15.88 -13.03 -18.21
N GLY A 24 15.03 -12.24 -18.89
CA GLY A 24 15.00 -11.96 -20.32
C GLY A 24 13.90 -12.80 -21.01
N VAL A 25 12.74 -12.19 -21.35
CA VAL A 25 11.66 -12.76 -22.19
C VAL A 25 11.01 -11.57 -22.91
N ALA A 26 11.37 -11.29 -24.16
CA ALA A 26 10.79 -11.79 -25.42
C ALA A 26 9.43 -11.17 -25.76
N ALA A 27 9.45 -10.40 -26.85
CA ALA A 27 8.33 -9.74 -27.51
C ALA A 27 7.57 -10.69 -28.46
N GLY A 28 6.28 -10.42 -28.68
CA GLY A 28 5.46 -10.91 -29.80
C GLY A 28 4.24 -9.98 -29.94
N ALA A 29 4.17 -9.12 -30.96
CA ALA A 29 3.66 -9.38 -32.32
C ALA A 29 2.19 -9.85 -32.29
N SER A 30 1.23 -8.91 -32.35
CA SER A 30 0.53 -8.43 -33.56
C SER A 30 -0.33 -9.49 -34.26
N GLY A 31 -1.65 -9.35 -34.13
CA GLY A 31 -2.64 -10.07 -34.92
C GLY A 31 -3.96 -9.31 -34.94
N ARG A 32 -4.15 -8.44 -35.94
CA ARG A 32 -5.46 -7.92 -36.33
C ARG A 32 -6.12 -8.96 -37.25
N PRO A 33 -7.44 -9.15 -37.15
CA PRO A 33 -8.21 -9.51 -38.33
C PRO A 33 -9.17 -8.38 -38.70
N ASP A 34 -9.03 -7.99 -39.97
CA ASP A 34 -9.94 -7.16 -40.73
C ASP A 34 -11.33 -7.80 -40.79
N ILE A 35 -12.37 -7.00 -40.55
CA ILE A 35 -13.74 -7.36 -40.94
C ILE A 35 -14.38 -6.20 -41.67
N ALA A 36 -14.80 -6.54 -42.88
CA ALA A 36 -15.21 -5.68 -43.96
C ALA A 36 -16.59 -5.05 -43.71
N LEU A 37 -16.68 -3.77 -44.07
CA LEU A 37 -17.92 -3.02 -44.23
C LEU A 37 -18.54 -3.35 -45.59
N THR A 38 -19.72 -3.96 -45.61
CA THR A 38 -20.63 -3.89 -46.76
C THR A 38 -22.08 -3.85 -46.31
N GLY A 39 -22.78 -2.77 -46.66
CA GLY A 39 -24.10 -2.93 -47.30
C GLY A 39 -25.33 -2.35 -46.60
N LYS A 40 -25.80 -1.25 -47.21
CA LYS A 40 -27.20 -0.85 -47.49
C LYS A 40 -28.00 -0.12 -46.41
N ALA A 41 -28.18 1.16 -46.71
CA ALA A 41 -29.17 2.07 -46.17
C ALA A 41 -30.61 1.57 -46.39
N GLY A 42 -31.42 1.70 -45.34
CA GLY A 42 -32.88 1.64 -45.37
C GLY A 42 -33.44 2.89 -44.70
N PHE A 43 -34.01 3.76 -45.51
CA PHE A 43 -34.65 5.02 -45.14
C PHE A 43 -36.07 4.75 -44.63
N VAL A 44 -36.40 5.11 -43.38
CA VAL A 44 -37.78 5.11 -42.85
C VAL A 44 -38.07 6.46 -42.17
N LYS A 45 -39.22 7.05 -42.53
CA LYS A 45 -39.69 8.39 -42.12
C LYS A 45 -40.05 8.49 -40.63
N PRO A 46 -40.02 9.71 -40.04
CA PRO A 46 -40.36 9.94 -38.64
C PRO A 46 -41.89 10.02 -38.44
N GLY A 47 -42.40 9.27 -37.47
CA GLY A 47 -43.78 9.31 -36.99
C GLY A 47 -43.84 9.76 -35.53
N SER A 48 -44.68 10.74 -35.30
CA SER A 48 -44.88 11.59 -34.12
C SER A 48 -45.08 10.92 -32.74
N ALA A 49 -44.68 11.71 -31.72
CA ALA A 49 -45.31 11.90 -30.40
C ALA A 49 -44.71 11.15 -29.20
N ALA A 50 -43.84 11.86 -28.47
CA ALA A 50 -43.99 12.26 -27.06
C ALA A 50 -42.61 12.59 -26.45
N ARG A 51 -42.36 13.87 -26.12
CA ARG A 51 -41.43 14.28 -25.04
C ARG A 51 -42.33 14.54 -23.80
N PRO A 52 -41.87 14.51 -22.52
CA PRO A 52 -40.48 14.57 -22.06
C PRO A 52 -40.14 13.74 -20.79
N SER A 53 -38.87 13.35 -20.65
CA SER A 53 -38.08 13.65 -19.45
C SER A 53 -36.62 13.55 -19.85
N LEU A 54 -35.99 14.71 -20.05
CA LEU A 54 -34.54 14.82 -20.22
C LEU A 54 -33.90 14.40 -18.89
N GLN A 55 -33.58 13.12 -18.76
CA GLN A 55 -32.59 12.67 -17.80
C GLN A 55 -31.20 12.95 -18.39
N PRO A 56 -30.26 13.48 -17.58
CA PRO A 56 -29.08 14.16 -18.08
C PRO A 56 -28.19 13.25 -18.91
N ASP A 57 -27.70 13.82 -20.01
CA ASP A 57 -26.77 13.23 -20.95
C ASP A 57 -25.50 12.71 -20.24
N ARG A 58 -25.35 11.38 -20.19
CA ARG A 58 -24.16 10.68 -19.67
C ARG A 58 -22.98 10.67 -20.66
N SER A 59 -23.05 11.39 -21.78
CA SER A 59 -22.04 11.33 -22.84
C SER A 59 -20.73 12.06 -22.56
N ARG A 60 -20.59 12.74 -21.41
CA ARG A 60 -19.31 13.31 -20.97
C ARG A 60 -19.10 13.14 -19.47
N VAL A 61 -19.01 11.90 -19.02
CA VAL A 61 -18.13 11.63 -17.87
C VAL A 61 -16.71 11.75 -18.40
N ASP A 62 -16.17 12.95 -18.28
CA ASP A 62 -14.76 13.21 -18.56
C ASP A 62 -13.92 12.53 -17.47
N CYS A 63 -13.68 11.23 -17.63
CA CYS A 63 -12.79 10.43 -16.78
C CYS A 63 -11.32 10.91 -16.84
N ALA A 64 -11.00 11.94 -17.65
CA ALA A 64 -9.65 12.47 -17.78
C ALA A 64 -9.16 13.23 -16.53
N ARG A 65 -10.05 13.66 -15.61
CA ARG A 65 -9.62 14.18 -14.30
C ARG A 65 -9.40 13.02 -13.33
N ARG A 66 -8.24 12.37 -13.48
CA ARG A 66 -7.65 11.47 -12.48
C ARG A 66 -7.73 12.13 -11.10
N ARG A 67 -8.42 11.51 -10.13
CA ARG A 67 -8.09 11.66 -8.71
C ARG A 67 -7.40 10.37 -8.27
N PRO A 68 -6.06 10.30 -8.23
CA PRO A 68 -5.41 9.23 -7.51
C PRO A 68 -5.51 9.58 -6.03
N GLY A 69 -6.47 8.99 -5.32
CA GLY A 69 -6.62 9.18 -3.87
C GLY A 69 -5.45 8.62 -3.04
N GLY A 70 -4.46 7.96 -3.68
CA GLY A 70 -3.29 7.37 -3.03
C GLY A 70 -2.01 8.21 -3.06
N PHE A 71 -2.08 9.50 -3.41
CA PHE A 71 -0.93 10.39 -3.13
C PHE A 71 -1.11 11.04 -1.76
N VAL A 72 -2.33 11.48 -1.45
CA VAL A 72 -2.65 12.17 -0.18
C VAL A 72 -2.64 11.26 1.03
N HIS A 73 -3.10 10.01 0.89
CA HIS A 73 -3.14 9.02 1.99
C HIS A 73 -1.72 8.65 2.43
N GLU A 74 -0.84 8.39 1.48
CA GLU A 74 0.54 8.02 1.71
C GLU A 74 1.40 9.20 2.20
N THR A 75 1.19 10.41 1.67
CA THR A 75 1.94 11.59 2.15
C THR A 75 1.67 11.90 3.61
N SER A 76 0.42 11.77 4.07
CA SER A 76 0.11 12.01 5.49
C SER A 76 0.75 10.97 6.40
N ILE A 77 0.84 9.71 5.95
CA ILE A 77 1.56 8.66 6.68
C ILE A 77 3.06 8.98 6.75
N ILE A 78 3.66 9.46 5.66
CA ILE A 78 5.07 9.81 5.62
C ILE A 78 5.38 11.05 6.47
N GLU A 79 4.49 12.04 6.49
CA GLU A 79 4.62 13.22 7.34
C GLU A 79 4.72 12.83 8.83
N GLU A 80 3.77 12.01 9.29
CA GLU A 80 3.78 11.49 10.66
C GLU A 80 5.01 10.61 10.94
N LEU A 81 5.39 9.77 9.98
CA LEU A 81 6.58 8.93 10.08
C LEU A 81 7.86 9.76 10.25
N LEU A 82 8.06 10.80 9.44
CA LEU A 82 9.26 11.64 9.50
C LEU A 82 9.37 12.38 10.83
N GLU A 83 8.24 12.82 11.40
CA GLU A 83 8.23 13.45 12.72
C GLU A 83 8.62 12.45 13.83
N VAL A 84 8.10 11.22 13.77
CA VAL A 84 8.50 10.15 14.69
C VAL A 84 9.99 9.84 14.54
N VAL A 85 10.50 9.72 13.30
CA VAL A 85 11.91 9.46 13.02
C VAL A 85 12.80 10.58 13.55
N ARG A 86 12.42 11.85 13.35
CA ARG A 86 13.14 13.02 13.87
C ARG A 86 13.27 12.94 15.39
N ARG A 87 12.16 12.72 16.10
CA ARG A 87 12.16 12.58 17.55
C ARG A 87 13.03 11.40 18.00
N THR A 88 12.90 10.24 17.37
CA THR A 88 13.71 9.06 17.71
C THR A 88 15.19 9.31 17.43
N ALA A 89 15.55 10.02 16.37
CA ALA A 89 16.93 10.40 16.07
C ALA A 89 17.51 11.31 17.16
N GLU A 90 16.77 12.34 17.56
CA GLU A 90 17.15 13.26 18.65
C GLU A 90 17.36 12.54 19.97
N GLU A 91 16.41 11.69 20.38
CA GLU A 91 16.49 10.90 21.62
C GLU A 91 17.70 9.95 21.65
N ASN A 92 18.16 9.49 20.48
CA ASN A 92 19.27 8.53 20.36
C ASN A 92 20.60 9.16 19.92
N GLY A 93 20.64 10.49 19.74
CA GLY A 93 21.83 11.21 19.28
C GLY A 93 22.27 10.84 17.86
N LEU A 94 21.34 10.45 17.01
CA LEU A 94 21.61 10.14 15.60
C LEU A 94 21.73 11.44 14.81
N VAL A 95 22.86 11.64 14.13
CA VAL A 95 23.08 12.79 13.23
C VAL A 95 22.64 12.48 11.81
N ARG A 96 22.59 11.20 11.43
CA ARG A 96 22.07 10.74 10.13
C ARG A 96 21.36 9.41 10.30
N VAL A 97 20.16 9.29 9.76
CA VAL A 97 19.44 8.02 9.66
C VAL A 97 19.75 7.38 8.31
N THR A 98 20.15 6.11 8.32
CA THR A 98 20.54 5.34 7.13
C THR A 98 19.50 4.28 6.77
N GLY A 99 18.65 3.86 7.71
CA GLY A 99 17.64 2.84 7.47
C GLY A 99 16.45 2.94 8.40
N LEU A 100 15.28 2.62 7.86
CA LEU A 100 13.98 2.62 8.53
C LEU A 100 13.24 1.33 8.18
N VAL A 101 12.67 0.67 9.20
CA VAL A 101 11.76 -0.46 9.00
C VAL A 101 10.39 -0.07 9.53
N VAL A 102 9.39 -0.06 8.66
CA VAL A 102 8.00 0.24 9.01
C VAL A 102 7.14 -0.99 8.83
N ARG A 103 6.30 -1.27 9.82
CA ARG A 103 5.32 -2.35 9.78
C ARG A 103 3.95 -1.80 9.43
N ALA A 104 3.39 -2.25 8.32
CA ALA A 104 2.10 -1.79 7.81
C ALA A 104 1.13 -2.97 7.65
N GLY A 105 0.01 -2.90 8.38
CA GLY A 105 -1.06 -3.88 8.27
C GLY A 105 -1.89 -3.72 7.00
N GLU A 106 -2.40 -4.84 6.46
CA GLU A 106 -3.24 -4.84 5.24
C GLU A 106 -4.47 -3.91 5.35
N MET A 107 -5.01 -3.62 6.55
CA MET A 107 -6.13 -2.67 6.72
C MET A 107 -5.73 -1.21 6.54
N ARG A 108 -4.44 -0.89 6.61
CA ARG A 108 -3.94 0.47 6.33
C ARG A 108 -3.97 0.77 4.83
N ALA A 109 -4.17 -0.25 3.99
CA ALA A 109 -4.22 -0.14 2.54
C ALA A 109 -3.02 0.65 1.96
N VAL A 110 -1.86 0.53 2.60
CA VAL A 110 -0.62 1.18 2.16
C VAL A 110 -0.16 0.54 0.87
N VAL A 111 0.16 1.38 -0.13
CA VAL A 111 0.86 0.95 -1.34
C VAL A 111 2.35 1.18 -1.13
N PRO A 112 3.18 0.12 -0.99
CA PRO A 112 4.59 0.27 -0.66
C PRO A 112 5.37 1.13 -1.66
N GLU A 113 5.02 1.06 -2.94
CA GLU A 113 5.66 1.84 -3.99
C GLU A 113 5.40 3.34 -3.80
N LEU A 114 4.14 3.73 -3.58
CA LEU A 114 3.77 5.13 -3.36
C LEU A 114 4.34 5.67 -2.04
N MET A 115 4.37 4.85 -1.01
CA MET A 115 4.96 5.21 0.28
C MET A 115 6.47 5.47 0.15
N ARG A 116 7.20 4.66 -0.62
CA ARG A 116 8.63 4.89 -0.91
C ARG A 116 8.86 6.15 -1.74
N GLU A 117 8.01 6.41 -2.73
CA GLU A 117 8.09 7.63 -3.54
C GLU A 117 7.83 8.89 -2.71
N ALA A 118 6.78 8.89 -1.89
CA ALA A 118 6.47 9.97 -0.97
C ALA A 118 7.62 10.19 0.03
N PHE A 119 8.16 9.10 0.61
CA PHE A 119 9.31 9.17 1.50
C PHE A 119 10.52 9.83 0.83
N ALA A 120 10.92 9.39 -0.37
CA ALA A 120 12.10 9.91 -1.06
C ALA A 120 12.01 11.41 -1.41
N VAL A 121 10.79 11.93 -1.59
CA VAL A 121 10.56 13.37 -1.83
C VAL A 121 10.55 14.15 -0.51
N MET A 122 9.85 13.64 0.50
CA MET A 122 9.61 14.35 1.76
C MET A 122 10.79 14.25 2.74
N SER A 123 11.66 13.24 2.62
CA SER A 123 12.83 13.07 3.48
C SER A 123 13.99 14.00 3.13
N ARG A 124 13.90 14.78 2.05
CA ARG A 124 14.95 15.72 1.64
C ARG A 124 15.12 16.82 2.68
N ASP A 125 16.35 17.25 2.89
CA ASP A 125 16.72 18.25 3.89
C ASP A 125 16.35 17.84 5.33
N THR A 126 16.21 16.52 5.58
CA THR A 126 15.95 15.95 6.91
C THR A 126 17.06 14.99 7.34
N VAL A 127 17.06 14.60 8.62
CA VAL A 127 17.99 13.58 9.16
C VAL A 127 17.85 12.21 8.47
N ALA A 128 16.74 11.95 7.79
CA ALA A 128 16.44 10.71 7.09
C ALA A 128 16.66 10.80 5.57
N GLU A 129 17.30 11.86 5.09
CA GLU A 129 17.63 12.00 3.68
C GLU A 129 18.50 10.82 3.19
N GLY A 130 18.05 10.16 2.13
CA GLY A 130 18.74 9.01 1.55
C GLY A 130 18.66 7.72 2.37
N ALA A 131 17.86 7.68 3.44
CA ALA A 131 17.66 6.46 4.21
C ALA A 131 16.93 5.37 3.40
N ALA A 132 17.28 4.11 3.63
CA ALA A 132 16.55 2.98 3.06
C ALA A 132 15.24 2.74 3.84
N LEU A 133 14.09 2.79 3.16
CA LEU A 133 12.79 2.47 3.74
C LEU A 133 12.35 1.04 3.39
N GLU A 134 12.34 0.17 4.39
CA GLU A 134 11.78 -1.18 4.31
C GLU A 134 10.36 -1.21 4.90
N ILE A 135 9.45 -1.91 4.21
CA ILE A 135 8.04 -1.99 4.58
C ILE A 135 7.66 -3.45 4.79
N GLU A 136 7.41 -3.83 6.04
CA GLU A 136 6.91 -5.14 6.43
C GLU A 136 5.37 -5.17 6.38
N LEU A 137 4.80 -5.91 5.43
CA LEU A 137 3.36 -6.06 5.32
C LEU A 137 2.83 -7.11 6.29
N VAL A 138 1.90 -6.73 7.17
CA VAL A 138 1.24 -7.63 8.11
C VAL A 138 -0.10 -8.09 7.56
N PRO A 139 -0.31 -9.40 7.38
CA PRO A 139 -1.56 -9.92 6.86
C PRO A 139 -2.72 -9.67 7.83
N LEU A 140 -3.89 -9.37 7.28
CA LEU A 140 -5.12 -9.25 8.06
C LEU A 140 -5.51 -10.63 8.58
N LYS A 141 -5.52 -10.79 9.90
CA LYS A 141 -6.01 -12.00 10.56
C LYS A 141 -7.13 -11.65 11.50
N ALA A 142 -8.14 -12.51 11.55
CA ALA A 142 -9.25 -12.36 12.47
C ALA A 142 -9.63 -13.70 13.11
N ARG A 143 -10.15 -13.62 14.34
CA ARG A 143 -10.60 -14.75 15.15
C ARG A 143 -12.09 -14.96 14.95
N CYS A 144 -12.48 -16.22 14.73
CA CYS A 144 -13.88 -16.61 14.70
C CYS A 144 -14.47 -16.73 16.11
N ARG A 145 -15.65 -16.16 16.35
CA ARG A 145 -16.34 -16.26 17.65
C ARG A 145 -16.72 -17.69 18.02
N ALA A 146 -17.16 -18.47 17.04
CA ALA A 146 -17.72 -19.80 17.27
C ALA A 146 -16.64 -20.87 17.42
N CYS A 147 -15.65 -20.90 16.52
CA CYS A 147 -14.62 -21.95 16.53
C CYS A 147 -13.27 -21.49 17.10
N GLN A 148 -13.15 -20.22 17.52
CA GLN A 148 -11.95 -19.61 18.13
C GLN A 148 -10.68 -19.65 17.28
N ARG A 149 -10.78 -20.10 16.02
CA ARG A 149 -9.65 -20.17 15.10
C ARG A 149 -9.31 -18.80 14.53
N VAL A 150 -8.02 -18.50 14.47
CA VAL A 150 -7.48 -17.35 13.75
C VAL A 150 -7.32 -17.73 12.29
N VAL A 151 -7.89 -16.93 11.40
CA VAL A 151 -7.82 -17.14 9.96
C VAL A 151 -7.31 -15.87 9.29
N ARG A 152 -6.55 -16.03 8.21
CA ARG A 152 -6.19 -14.91 7.34
C ARG A 152 -7.43 -14.47 6.58
N VAL A 153 -7.76 -13.20 6.65
CA VAL A 153 -8.82 -12.58 5.84
C VAL A 153 -8.23 -12.30 4.48
N GLN A 154 -8.85 -12.81 3.43
CA GLN A 154 -8.50 -12.49 2.04
C GLN A 154 -9.67 -11.76 1.42
N GLN A 155 -9.38 -10.78 0.55
CA GLN A 155 -10.40 -10.00 -0.16
C GLN A 155 -11.47 -9.39 0.76
N PHE A 156 -11.10 -9.06 2.00
CA PHE A 156 -12.00 -8.54 3.03
C PHE A 156 -13.23 -9.45 3.32
N ALA A 157 -13.11 -10.76 3.12
CA ALA A 157 -14.14 -11.72 3.48
C ALA A 157 -14.09 -12.07 4.98
N PHE A 158 -15.02 -11.53 5.76
CA PHE A 158 -15.07 -11.69 7.22
C PHE A 158 -15.88 -12.92 7.69
N PHE A 159 -15.79 -14.03 6.95
CA PHE A 159 -16.44 -15.29 7.31
C PHE A 159 -15.41 -16.39 7.56
N CYS A 160 -15.67 -17.24 8.55
CA CYS A 160 -14.80 -18.35 8.87
C CYS A 160 -14.96 -19.47 7.83
N PRO A 161 -13.89 -19.90 7.14
CA PRO A 161 -13.95 -20.98 6.15
C PRO A 161 -14.30 -22.35 6.75
N ARG A 162 -14.22 -22.50 8.08
CA ARG A 162 -14.51 -23.76 8.78
C ARG A 162 -15.98 -23.92 9.17
N CYS A 163 -16.58 -22.88 9.74
CA CYS A 163 -17.93 -22.96 10.32
C CYS A 163 -18.93 -21.99 9.70
N GLY A 164 -18.52 -21.16 8.72
CA GLY A 164 -19.36 -20.16 8.06
C GLY A 164 -19.74 -18.96 8.91
N GLN A 165 -19.37 -18.94 10.20
CA GLN A 165 -19.70 -17.85 11.12
C GLN A 165 -18.83 -16.62 10.87
N ALA A 166 -19.35 -15.44 11.23
CA ALA A 166 -18.61 -14.20 11.12
C ALA A 166 -17.33 -14.21 11.99
N LEU A 167 -16.29 -13.54 11.50
CA LEU A 167 -15.08 -13.23 12.26
C LEU A 167 -15.38 -12.06 13.17
N SER A 168 -15.01 -12.16 14.44
CA SER A 168 -15.45 -11.22 15.48
C SER A 168 -14.36 -10.29 15.97
N GLU A 169 -13.11 -10.70 15.89
CA GLU A 169 -11.98 -9.96 16.45
C GLU A 169 -10.85 -9.92 15.42
N ILE A 170 -10.31 -8.74 15.16
CA ILE A 170 -9.13 -8.58 14.30
C ILE A 170 -7.89 -8.74 15.18
N VAL A 171 -7.08 -9.75 14.85
CA VAL A 171 -5.88 -10.15 15.59
C VAL A 171 -4.63 -9.44 15.06
N SER A 172 -4.55 -9.23 13.75
CA SER A 172 -3.45 -8.50 13.09
C SER A 172 -3.94 -7.84 11.81
N GLY A 173 -3.17 -6.92 11.26
CA GLY A 173 -3.46 -6.19 10.03
C GLY A 173 -3.86 -4.72 10.25
N LYS A 174 -3.77 -4.20 11.48
CA LYS A 174 -4.05 -2.79 11.85
C LYS A 174 -2.80 -1.96 12.12
N GLU A 175 -1.64 -2.60 12.07
CA GLU A 175 -0.33 -2.05 12.45
C GLU A 175 0.04 -0.88 11.52
N LEU A 176 0.69 0.13 12.09
CA LEU A 176 1.37 1.19 11.34
C LEU A 176 2.45 1.75 12.27
N ASP A 177 3.55 1.01 12.37
CA ASP A 177 4.53 1.20 13.44
C ASP A 177 5.94 1.33 12.85
N LEU A 178 6.72 2.26 13.39
CA LEU A 178 8.17 2.32 13.15
C LEU A 178 8.85 1.26 14.01
N VAL A 179 9.36 0.20 13.37
CA VAL A 179 9.95 -0.96 14.05
C VAL A 179 11.42 -0.73 14.39
N GLN A 180 12.14 -0.10 13.46
CA GLN A 180 13.58 0.06 13.60
C GLN A 180 14.06 1.35 12.92
N VAL A 181 14.98 2.03 13.59
CA VAL A 181 15.74 3.16 13.06
C VAL A 181 17.22 2.81 13.17
N THR A 182 17.94 2.91 12.06
CA THR A 182 19.39 2.70 11.99
C THR A 182 20.04 3.99 11.51
N GLY A 183 21.14 4.40 12.13
CA GLY A 183 21.80 5.66 11.81
C GLY A 183 23.16 5.80 12.47
N ASP A 184 23.87 6.84 12.06
CA ASP A 184 25.18 7.20 12.58
C ASP A 184 25.00 8.17 13.75
N LYS A 185 25.71 7.93 14.85
CA LYS A 185 25.75 8.83 16.00
C LYS A 185 26.75 9.95 15.75
N GLY A 186 26.44 11.15 16.25
CA GLY A 186 27.42 12.22 16.30
C GLY A 186 28.52 11.83 17.27
N ASP A 187 29.78 11.94 16.85
CA ASP A 187 30.91 11.83 17.77
C ASP A 187 30.76 12.93 18.82
N SER A 188 30.45 12.53 20.06
CA SER A 188 30.48 13.46 21.18
C SER A 188 31.95 13.75 21.51
N PRO A 189 32.39 15.01 21.54
CA PRO A 189 33.77 15.38 21.84
C PRO A 189 34.17 15.07 23.29
#